data_AF-A0A971HII3-F1
#
_entry.id   AF-A0A971HII3-F1
#
_cell.length_a   1.000
_cell.length_b   1.000
_cell.length_c   1.000
_cell.angle_alpha   90.00
_cell.angle_beta   90.00
_cell.angle_gamma   90.00
#
_symmetry.space_group_name_H-M   'P 1'
#
loop_
_entity.id
_entity.type
_entity.pdbx_description
1 polymer ?
#
loop_
_entity_poly.entity_id
_entity_poly.type
_entity_poly.pdbx_seq_one_letter_code
_entity_poly.pdbx_strand_id
1 'polypeptide(L)'
;MDELKVFELYNDSNDKKKKDFWKTADTSMELTHNYERNIVDDKWITLMEDTIRYLDNILRNPNRFIMNEEEVVKIELARRITVDSIKHLSRNTNLIQEFDLETGDVMPSKILNINKEENYNTYENRFIYSLIRNMRTYIDMKKKKLNIGFKEKSDKLMSYQGKSKVGKENVSINVMYKSALDKSDSDEDSIEKRIAKLEMRVRDLMNTDLYKTIDKLRISLIMSPIKKTNLILKNTNFQFAVKLWNFLQENAEDETKIDSGNNVLNNDEELKKLMDETFMLNYLVVNSIEKDDDEEEKQKKISKVLINNLIQKLVLSSENMSKKELNQAISEQYKMIKNQTLADEKEIAKIFKMAINEYTKSIVNLKLRGKNAKTNK
;
A
#
# COMPACT_ATOMS: atom_id res chain seq x y z
N MET A 1 17.08 -9.74 24.16
CA MET A 1 15.82 -10.40 24.50
C MET A 1 16.10 -11.27 25.71
N ASP A 2 15.67 -10.81 26.88
CA ASP A 2 15.70 -11.58 28.11
C ASP A 2 14.89 -12.86 27.91
N GLU A 3 15.50 -14.02 28.13
CA GLU A 3 14.72 -15.26 28.17
C GLU A 3 13.74 -15.18 29.35
N LEU A 4 12.48 -15.47 29.05
CA LEU A 4 11.35 -15.27 29.95
C LEU A 4 11.56 -16.10 31.22
N LYS A 5 11.77 -15.43 32.37
CA LYS A 5 11.75 -15.99 33.74
C LYS A 5 10.59 -16.97 34.00
N VAL A 6 9.55 -16.91 33.18
CA VAL A 6 8.37 -17.79 33.15
C VAL A 6 8.72 -19.24 32.76
N PHE A 7 9.66 -19.48 31.84
CA PHE A 7 10.09 -20.84 31.47
C PHE A 7 10.88 -21.52 32.60
N GLU A 8 11.66 -20.76 33.36
CA GLU A 8 12.38 -21.26 34.55
C GLU A 8 11.38 -21.66 35.65
N LEU A 9 10.35 -20.85 35.92
CA LEU A 9 9.28 -21.18 36.87
C LEU A 9 8.52 -22.46 36.49
N TYR A 10 8.30 -22.70 35.20
CA TYR A 10 7.67 -23.94 34.73
C TYR A 10 8.57 -25.15 35.00
N ASN A 11 9.85 -25.08 34.66
CA ASN A 11 10.80 -26.17 34.82
C ASN A 11 11.11 -26.48 36.29
N ASP A 12 11.19 -25.46 37.15
CA ASP A 12 11.49 -25.60 38.59
C ASP A 12 10.27 -26.02 39.44
N SER A 13 9.06 -25.96 38.88
CA SER A 13 7.86 -26.35 39.62
C SER A 13 7.74 -27.86 39.81
N ASN A 14 7.32 -28.28 41.00
CA ASN A 14 7.24 -29.69 41.39
C ASN A 14 6.26 -30.46 40.47
N ASP A 15 6.76 -31.48 39.75
CA ASP A 15 5.99 -32.28 38.80
C ASP A 15 4.72 -32.91 39.39
N LYS A 16 4.70 -33.12 40.71
CA LYS A 16 3.50 -33.59 41.42
C LYS A 16 2.38 -32.54 41.40
N LYS A 17 2.70 -31.26 41.63
CA LYS A 17 1.73 -30.16 41.56
C LYS A 17 1.23 -29.94 40.14
N LYS A 18 2.11 -30.07 39.12
CA LYS A 18 1.71 -30.02 37.70
C LYS A 18 0.71 -31.12 37.37
N LYS A 19 1.00 -32.37 37.78
CA LYS A 19 0.11 -33.51 37.57
C LYS A 19 -1.23 -33.35 38.28
N ASP A 20 -1.23 -32.81 39.50
CA ASP A 20 -2.47 -32.63 40.27
C ASP A 20 -3.33 -31.49 39.72
N PHE A 21 -2.72 -30.44 39.16
CA PHE A 21 -3.42 -29.39 38.40
C PHE A 21 -4.13 -29.96 37.17
N TRP A 22 -3.41 -30.73 36.35
CA TRP A 22 -3.96 -31.30 35.12
C TRP A 22 -4.98 -32.42 35.34
N LYS A 23 -4.90 -33.18 36.45
CA LYS A 23 -5.90 -34.22 36.78
C LYS A 23 -7.31 -33.67 36.99
N THR A 24 -7.43 -32.42 37.42
CA THR A 24 -8.73 -31.79 37.74
C THR A 24 -9.03 -30.60 36.84
N ALA A 25 -8.18 -30.34 35.84
CA ALA A 25 -8.35 -29.24 34.91
C ALA A 25 -9.50 -29.55 33.95
N ASP A 26 -10.49 -28.65 33.93
CA ASP A 26 -11.56 -28.61 32.94
C ASP A 26 -11.39 -27.32 32.14
N THR A 27 -11.08 -27.45 30.85
CA THR A 27 -10.77 -26.34 29.97
C THR A 27 -11.60 -26.37 28.69
N SER A 28 -12.14 -25.21 28.32
CA SER A 28 -12.96 -24.98 27.13
C SER A 28 -12.40 -23.80 26.35
N MET A 29 -12.37 -23.92 25.02
CA MET A 29 -11.90 -22.88 24.11
C MET A 29 -12.85 -22.75 22.93
N GLU A 30 -13.24 -21.53 22.61
CA GLU A 30 -14.01 -21.19 21.43
C GLU A 30 -13.23 -20.14 20.63
N LEU A 31 -13.01 -20.39 19.34
CA LEU A 31 -12.31 -19.48 18.44
C LEU A 31 -13.17 -19.26 17.20
N THR A 32 -13.47 -18.00 16.90
CA THR A 32 -14.15 -17.59 15.68
C THR A 32 -13.26 -16.64 14.90
N HIS A 33 -13.04 -16.94 13.63
CA HIS A 33 -12.36 -16.07 12.69
C HIS A 33 -13.29 -15.77 11.52
N ASN A 34 -13.81 -14.55 11.51
CA ASN A 34 -14.58 -14.01 10.39
C ASN A 34 -13.64 -13.22 9.48
N TYR A 35 -13.67 -13.51 8.19
CA TYR A 35 -12.93 -12.72 7.22
C TYR A 35 -13.77 -12.43 5.99
N GLU A 36 -13.54 -11.24 5.43
CA GLU A 36 -14.11 -10.79 4.17
C GLU A 36 -12.96 -10.26 3.32
N ARG A 37 -12.66 -10.95 2.23
CA ARG A 37 -11.61 -10.57 1.28
C ARG A 37 -12.22 -10.38 -0.10
N ASN A 38 -11.96 -9.22 -0.69
CA ASN A 38 -12.32 -8.96 -2.07
C ASN A 38 -11.09 -9.13 -2.96
N ILE A 39 -11.16 -10.07 -3.91
CA ILE A 39 -10.14 -10.25 -4.93
C ILE A 39 -10.42 -9.25 -6.04
N VAL A 40 -9.54 -8.26 -6.16
CA VAL A 40 -9.73 -7.15 -7.09
C VAL A 40 -8.78 -7.38 -8.24
N ASP A 41 -9.34 -7.51 -9.44
CA ASP A 41 -8.52 -7.54 -10.64
C ASP A 41 -7.95 -6.14 -10.89
N ASP A 42 -6.63 -5.97 -10.73
CA ASP A 42 -5.89 -4.74 -11.03
C ASP A 42 -5.48 -4.64 -12.51
N LYS A 43 -5.76 -5.69 -13.32
CA LYS A 43 -5.37 -5.71 -14.74
C LYS A 43 -6.03 -4.58 -15.53
N TRP A 44 -7.27 -4.22 -15.21
CA TRP A 44 -7.98 -3.15 -15.91
C TRP A 44 -7.35 -1.78 -15.67
N ILE A 45 -6.84 -1.52 -14.46
CA ILE A 45 -6.15 -0.27 -14.09
C ILE A 45 -4.88 -0.15 -14.91
N THR A 46 -4.06 -1.19 -14.90
CA THR A 46 -2.79 -1.22 -15.65
C THR A 46 -3.02 -1.03 -17.16
N LEU A 47 -4.00 -1.75 -17.73
CA LEU A 47 -4.37 -1.59 -19.14
C LEU A 47 -4.85 -0.18 -19.47
N MET A 48 -5.65 0.46 -18.61
CA MET A 48 -6.06 1.85 -18.80
C MET A 48 -4.88 2.82 -18.70
N GLU A 49 -3.98 2.63 -17.73
CA GLU A 49 -2.80 3.49 -17.55
C GLU A 49 -1.88 3.47 -18.77
N ASP A 50 -1.64 2.29 -19.34
CA ASP A 50 -0.81 2.12 -20.53
C ASP A 50 -1.45 2.71 -21.79
N THR A 51 -2.77 2.57 -21.92
CA THR A 51 -3.51 2.98 -23.12
C THR A 51 -3.71 4.49 -23.22
N ILE A 52 -3.76 5.21 -22.09
CA ILE A 52 -3.94 6.68 -22.06
C ILE A 52 -2.90 7.41 -22.91
N ARG A 53 -1.63 6.98 -22.88
CA ARG A 53 -0.57 7.63 -23.69
C ARG A 53 -0.86 7.52 -25.19
N TYR A 54 -1.35 6.37 -25.63
CA TYR A 54 -1.71 6.16 -27.04
C TYR A 54 -2.95 6.95 -27.42
N LEU A 55 -3.92 7.11 -26.50
CA LEU A 55 -5.08 7.97 -26.72
C LEU A 55 -4.70 9.45 -26.83
N ASP A 56 -3.82 9.95 -25.96
CA ASP A 56 -3.32 11.33 -26.03
C ASP A 56 -2.64 11.62 -27.38
N ASN A 57 -1.80 10.68 -27.86
CA ASN A 57 -1.16 10.80 -29.17
C ASN A 57 -2.18 10.90 -30.33
N ILE A 58 -3.31 10.17 -30.26
CA ILE A 58 -4.36 10.25 -31.28
C ILE A 58 -5.11 11.58 -31.19
N LEU A 59 -5.43 12.04 -29.97
CA LEU A 59 -6.16 13.29 -29.77
C LEU A 59 -5.35 14.52 -30.20
N ARG A 60 -4.02 14.48 -30.05
CA ARG A 60 -3.10 15.54 -30.52
C ARG A 60 -2.98 15.59 -32.04
N ASN A 61 -3.05 14.44 -32.71
CA ASN A 61 -2.96 14.33 -34.17
C ASN A 61 -4.25 13.72 -34.75
N PRO A 62 -5.37 14.45 -34.69
CA PRO A 62 -6.64 13.92 -35.14
C PRO A 62 -6.67 13.81 -36.67
N ASN A 63 -7.26 12.72 -37.16
CA ASN A 63 -7.49 12.56 -38.59
C ASN A 63 -8.52 13.58 -39.05
N ARG A 64 -8.18 14.32 -40.10
CA ARG A 64 -9.02 15.35 -40.72
C ARG A 64 -9.58 14.80 -42.02
N PHE A 65 -10.88 14.95 -42.21
CA PHE A 65 -11.52 14.69 -43.49
C PHE A 65 -11.86 16.03 -44.13
N ILE A 66 -11.32 16.30 -45.32
CA ILE A 66 -11.61 17.54 -46.04
C ILE A 66 -12.96 17.35 -46.74
N MET A 67 -13.97 18.10 -46.33
CA MET A 67 -15.23 18.22 -47.06
C MET A 67 -15.16 19.44 -47.98
N ASN A 68 -15.57 19.25 -49.22
CA ASN A 68 -15.72 20.35 -50.18
C ASN A 68 -17.20 20.73 -50.18
N GLU A 69 -17.54 21.89 -49.61
CA GLU A 69 -18.87 22.46 -49.74
C GLU A 69 -18.93 23.34 -50.99
N GLU A 70 -19.81 22.96 -51.91
CA GLU A 70 -20.03 23.66 -53.16
C GLU A 70 -21.24 24.59 -53.01
N GLU A 71 -21.00 25.90 -53.10
CA GLU A 71 -22.07 26.91 -53.02
C GLU A 71 -21.95 27.92 -54.17
N VAL A 72 -23.08 28.30 -54.78
CA VAL A 72 -23.10 29.34 -55.83
C VAL A 72 -23.32 30.70 -55.18
N VAL A 73 -22.25 31.48 -55.10
CA VAL A 73 -22.24 32.79 -54.41
C VAL A 73 -22.07 33.91 -55.44
N LYS A 74 -22.46 35.14 -55.10
CA LYS A 74 -22.13 36.32 -55.92
C LYS A 74 -20.62 36.43 -56.11
N ILE A 75 -20.18 36.87 -57.28
CA ILE A 75 -18.76 36.95 -57.63
C ILE A 75 -17.94 37.76 -56.61
N GLU A 76 -18.54 38.80 -56.04
CA GLU A 76 -17.92 39.68 -55.02
C GLU A 76 -17.60 38.96 -53.70
N LEU A 77 -18.33 37.88 -53.36
CA LEU A 77 -18.17 37.13 -52.12
C LEU A 77 -17.31 35.88 -52.29
N ALA A 78 -16.98 35.51 -53.53
CA ALA A 78 -16.18 34.33 -53.82
C ALA A 78 -14.72 34.58 -53.44
N ARG A 79 -14.18 33.76 -52.52
CA ARG A 79 -12.78 33.90 -52.06
C ARG A 79 -11.76 33.28 -53.00
N ARG A 80 -12.10 32.17 -53.66
CA ARG A 80 -11.16 31.44 -54.53
C ARG A 80 -11.89 30.78 -55.69
N ILE A 81 -11.44 31.08 -56.90
CA ILE A 81 -11.96 30.48 -58.13
C ILE A 81 -11.11 29.26 -58.49
N THR A 82 -11.75 28.12 -58.72
CA THR A 82 -11.09 26.88 -59.14
C THR A 82 -11.45 26.50 -60.57
N VAL A 83 -10.73 25.54 -61.16
CA VAL A 83 -11.03 25.05 -62.51
C VAL A 83 -12.47 24.49 -62.58
N ASP A 84 -12.94 23.84 -61.52
CA ASP A 84 -14.30 23.32 -61.46
C ASP A 84 -15.34 24.44 -61.32
N SER A 85 -14.98 25.56 -60.68
CA SER A 85 -15.79 26.78 -60.68
C SER A 85 -16.00 27.33 -62.09
N ILE A 86 -14.95 27.32 -62.91
CA ILE A 86 -15.00 27.78 -64.31
C ILE A 86 -15.83 26.80 -65.15
N LYS A 87 -15.63 25.48 -65.01
CA LYS A 87 -16.46 24.47 -65.70
C LYS A 87 -17.95 24.60 -65.35
N HIS A 88 -18.26 24.85 -64.07
CA HIS A 88 -19.63 25.05 -63.62
C HIS A 88 -20.24 26.32 -64.24
N LEU A 89 -19.47 27.41 -64.32
CA LEU A 89 -19.90 28.64 -64.97
C LEU A 89 -20.17 28.43 -66.47
N SER A 90 -19.26 27.75 -67.18
CA SER A 90 -19.42 27.46 -68.62
C SER A 90 -20.65 26.59 -68.93
N ARG A 91 -21.08 25.74 -67.99
CA ARG A 91 -22.30 24.93 -68.13
C ARG A 91 -23.57 25.69 -67.79
N ASN A 92 -23.47 26.75 -67.01
CA ASN A 92 -24.60 27.51 -66.48
C ASN A 92 -24.52 28.97 -66.95
N THR A 93 -24.82 29.20 -68.22
CA THR A 93 -24.81 30.53 -68.86
C THR A 93 -25.72 31.54 -68.14
N ASN A 94 -26.73 31.05 -67.42
CA ASN A 94 -27.66 31.82 -66.58
C ASN A 94 -26.95 32.64 -65.48
N LEU A 95 -25.71 32.30 -65.13
CA LEU A 95 -24.93 32.97 -64.10
C LEU A 95 -24.03 34.08 -64.67
N ILE A 96 -23.99 34.27 -65.99
CA ILE A 96 -23.22 35.29 -66.70
C ILE A 96 -24.04 36.59 -66.77
N GLN A 97 -23.43 37.72 -66.43
CA GLN A 97 -24.06 39.03 -66.46
C GLN A 97 -23.80 39.75 -67.78
N GLU A 98 -22.53 39.83 -68.17
CA GLU A 98 -22.10 40.53 -69.37
C GLU A 98 -21.11 39.68 -70.16
N PHE A 99 -21.19 39.79 -71.48
CA PHE A 99 -20.26 39.19 -72.42
C PHE A 99 -19.84 40.26 -73.42
N ASP A 100 -18.54 40.55 -73.46
CA ASP A 100 -17.98 41.48 -74.42
C ASP A 100 -17.66 40.74 -75.72
N LEU A 101 -18.39 41.10 -76.79
CA LEU A 101 -18.27 40.48 -78.11
C LEU A 101 -16.96 40.83 -78.82
N GLU A 102 -16.28 41.93 -78.45
CA GLU A 102 -15.05 42.37 -79.09
C GLU A 102 -13.80 41.76 -78.44
N THR A 103 -13.79 41.60 -77.12
CA THR A 103 -12.66 41.04 -76.35
C THR A 103 -12.82 39.56 -76.03
N GLY A 104 -14.05 39.04 -76.05
CA GLY A 104 -14.38 37.68 -75.64
C GLY A 104 -14.42 37.47 -74.12
N ASP A 105 -14.35 38.56 -73.34
CA ASP A 105 -14.37 38.50 -71.87
C ASP A 105 -15.78 38.25 -71.33
N VAL A 106 -15.86 37.42 -70.28
CA VAL A 106 -17.11 37.00 -69.64
C VAL A 106 -17.13 37.49 -68.19
N MET A 107 -18.15 38.29 -67.84
CA MET A 107 -18.35 38.77 -66.47
C MET A 107 -19.50 38.00 -65.78
N PRO A 108 -19.20 37.11 -64.82
CA PRO A 108 -20.23 36.35 -64.09
C PRO A 108 -20.87 37.17 -62.96
N SER A 109 -22.20 37.04 -62.81
CA SER A 109 -22.94 37.56 -61.63
C SER A 109 -22.76 36.67 -60.39
N LYS A 110 -22.68 35.35 -60.59
CA LYS A 110 -22.49 34.34 -59.54
C LYS A 110 -21.52 33.26 -60.01
N ILE A 111 -20.77 32.69 -59.07
CA ILE A 111 -19.78 31.65 -59.34
C ILE A 111 -19.83 30.58 -58.27
N LEU A 112 -19.47 29.35 -58.66
CA LEU A 112 -19.34 28.22 -57.74
C LEU A 112 -18.11 28.45 -56.85
N ASN A 113 -18.34 28.67 -55.57
CA ASN A 113 -17.33 28.71 -54.54
C ASN A 113 -17.21 27.32 -53.90
N ILE A 114 -15.99 26.78 -53.87
CA ILE A 114 -15.70 25.49 -53.23
C ILE A 114 -14.98 25.78 -51.92
N ASN A 115 -15.72 25.74 -50.82
CA ASN A 115 -15.15 25.88 -49.49
C ASN A 115 -14.58 24.52 -49.05
N LYS A 116 -13.29 24.49 -48.74
CA LYS A 116 -12.64 23.30 -48.17
C LYS A 116 -12.71 23.41 -46.66
N GLU A 117 -13.66 22.74 -46.05
CA GLU A 117 -13.77 22.67 -44.59
C GLU A 117 -13.15 21.39 -44.05
N GLU A 118 -12.36 21.51 -42.98
CA GLU A 118 -11.81 20.36 -42.27
C GLU A 118 -12.85 19.81 -41.30
N ASN A 119 -13.42 18.65 -41.63
CA ASN A 119 -14.34 17.94 -40.76
C ASN A 119 -13.61 16.88 -39.94
N TYR A 120 -13.80 16.92 -38.62
CA TYR A 120 -13.24 15.96 -37.67
C TYR A 120 -14.14 14.74 -37.44
N ASN A 121 -15.30 14.67 -38.08
CA ASN A 121 -16.32 13.63 -37.90
C ASN A 121 -16.02 12.30 -38.61
N THR A 122 -14.80 11.78 -38.45
CA THR A 122 -14.36 10.49 -38.99
C THR A 122 -14.78 9.33 -38.09
N TYR A 123 -14.86 8.12 -38.65
CA TYR A 123 -15.19 6.91 -37.90
C TYR A 123 -14.19 6.66 -36.77
N GLU A 124 -12.90 6.87 -37.04
CA GLU A 124 -11.80 6.72 -36.09
C GLU A 124 -11.93 7.69 -34.91
N ASN A 125 -12.25 8.96 -35.19
CA ASN A 125 -12.40 9.96 -34.12
C ASN A 125 -13.66 9.68 -33.27
N ARG A 126 -14.75 9.21 -33.90
CA ARG A 126 -15.96 8.73 -33.18
C ARG A 126 -15.66 7.51 -32.31
N PHE A 127 -14.79 6.62 -32.77
CA PHE A 127 -14.35 5.45 -32.00
C PHE A 127 -13.64 5.87 -30.74
N ILE A 128 -12.65 6.77 -30.84
CA ILE A 128 -11.91 7.27 -29.69
C ILE A 128 -12.83 8.03 -28.72
N TYR A 129 -13.75 8.85 -29.23
CA TYR A 129 -14.77 9.50 -28.40
C TYR A 129 -15.61 8.48 -27.61
N SER A 130 -16.07 7.43 -28.29
CA SER A 130 -16.87 6.36 -27.68
C SER A 130 -16.08 5.59 -26.62
N LEU A 131 -14.80 5.29 -26.90
CA LEU A 131 -13.90 4.60 -25.98
C LEU A 131 -13.64 5.42 -24.71
N ILE A 132 -13.32 6.72 -24.83
CA ILE A 132 -13.08 7.59 -23.66
C ILE A 132 -14.34 7.67 -22.79
N ARG A 133 -15.53 7.77 -23.40
CA ARG A 133 -16.80 7.76 -22.65
C ARG A 133 -17.07 6.41 -21.98
N ASN A 134 -16.72 5.30 -22.62
CA ASN A 134 -16.85 3.98 -22.04
C ASN A 134 -15.86 3.78 -20.87
N MET A 135 -14.61 4.23 -21.01
CA MET A 135 -13.62 4.22 -19.92
C MET A 135 -14.12 4.96 -18.68
N ARG A 136 -14.68 6.15 -18.85
CA ARG A 136 -15.27 6.91 -17.74
C ARG A 136 -16.40 6.15 -17.06
N THR A 137 -17.35 5.64 -17.85
CA THR A 137 -18.47 4.85 -17.32
C THR A 137 -17.97 3.62 -16.56
N TYR A 138 -16.95 2.93 -17.07
CA TYR A 138 -16.35 1.76 -16.43
C TYR A 138 -15.68 2.10 -15.10
N ILE A 139 -14.90 3.20 -15.05
CA ILE A 139 -14.30 3.71 -13.82
C ILE A 139 -15.39 4.03 -12.79
N ASP A 140 -16.45 4.74 -13.19
CA ASP A 140 -17.56 5.10 -12.30
C ASP A 140 -18.29 3.85 -11.76
N MET A 141 -18.50 2.83 -12.61
CA MET A 141 -19.07 1.54 -12.22
C MET A 141 -18.19 0.80 -11.21
N LYS A 142 -16.88 0.69 -11.48
CA LYS A 142 -15.94 0.03 -10.56
C LYS A 142 -15.83 0.80 -9.26
N LYS A 143 -15.71 2.14 -9.26
CA LYS A 143 -15.67 2.98 -8.05
C LYS A 143 -16.89 2.80 -7.15
N LYS A 144 -18.09 2.71 -7.73
CA LYS A 144 -19.30 2.38 -6.96
C LYS A 144 -19.21 1.00 -6.31
N LYS A 145 -18.72 -0.02 -7.03
CA LYS A 145 -18.50 -1.36 -6.48
C LYS A 145 -17.43 -1.35 -5.37
N LEU A 146 -16.34 -0.62 -5.55
CA LEU A 146 -15.26 -0.46 -4.56
C LEU A 146 -15.80 0.17 -3.27
N ASN A 147 -16.51 1.29 -3.35
CA ASN A 147 -17.09 1.94 -2.16
C ASN A 147 -18.07 1.05 -1.37
N ILE A 148 -18.70 0.08 -2.03
CA ILE A 148 -19.68 -0.82 -1.40
C ILE A 148 -19.01 -2.10 -0.85
N GLY A 149 -17.79 -2.46 -1.31
CA GLY A 149 -17.16 -3.74 -0.96
C GLY A 149 -15.70 -3.70 -0.49
N PHE A 150 -14.95 -2.60 -0.61
CA PHE A 150 -13.49 -2.61 -0.41
C PHE A 150 -13.02 -2.48 1.05
N LYS A 151 -13.57 -3.30 1.95
CA LYS A 151 -13.04 -3.41 3.31
C LYS A 151 -12.58 -4.83 3.54
N GLU A 152 -11.26 -5.03 3.54
CA GLU A 152 -10.69 -6.25 4.08
C GLU A 152 -10.97 -6.24 5.59
N LYS A 153 -11.99 -7.00 5.99
CA LYS A 153 -12.35 -7.18 7.40
C LYS A 153 -11.81 -8.51 7.87
N SER A 154 -11.14 -8.50 9.02
CA SER A 154 -10.74 -9.73 9.68
C SER A 154 -10.98 -9.58 11.18
N ASP A 155 -12.04 -10.23 11.65
CA ASP A 155 -12.41 -10.27 13.05
C ASP A 155 -12.05 -11.63 13.66
N LYS A 156 -11.21 -11.61 14.69
CA LYS A 156 -10.83 -12.78 15.48
C LYS A 156 -11.39 -12.63 16.89
N LEU A 157 -12.18 -13.60 17.32
CA LEU A 157 -12.78 -13.68 18.65
C LEU A 157 -12.36 -15.00 19.28
N MET A 158 -11.77 -14.95 20.47
CA MET A 158 -11.38 -16.13 21.23
C MET A 158 -11.88 -16.02 22.66
N SER A 159 -12.51 -17.09 23.14
CA SER A 159 -12.97 -17.25 24.51
C SER A 159 -12.34 -18.51 25.07
N TYR A 160 -11.62 -18.40 26.19
CA TYR A 160 -11.01 -19.54 26.88
C TYR A 160 -11.44 -19.52 28.35
N GLN A 161 -11.87 -20.68 28.85
CA GLN A 161 -12.25 -20.88 30.24
C GLN A 161 -11.53 -22.09 30.78
N GLY A 162 -10.87 -21.96 31.93
CA GLY A 162 -10.20 -23.05 32.61
C GLY A 162 -10.52 -23.07 34.09
N LYS A 163 -10.78 -24.25 34.65
CA LYS A 163 -10.99 -24.46 36.09
C LYS A 163 -10.15 -25.65 36.53
N SER A 164 -9.43 -25.52 37.63
CA SER A 164 -8.65 -26.61 38.22
C SER A 164 -8.71 -26.54 39.73
N LYS A 165 -8.54 -27.69 40.39
CA LYS A 165 -8.52 -27.79 41.85
C LYS A 165 -7.20 -28.40 42.30
N VAL A 166 -6.33 -27.60 42.90
CA VAL A 166 -5.05 -28.06 43.44
C VAL A 166 -5.14 -28.15 44.96
N GLY A 167 -5.30 -29.36 45.47
CA GLY A 167 -5.47 -29.61 46.91
C GLY A 167 -6.75 -28.96 47.45
N LYS A 168 -6.61 -27.88 48.21
CA LYS A 168 -7.73 -27.08 48.77
C LYS A 168 -8.01 -25.80 48.00
N GLU A 169 -7.18 -25.47 47.03
CA GLU A 169 -7.27 -24.25 46.23
C GLU A 169 -8.11 -24.51 44.97
N ASN A 170 -9.06 -23.61 44.69
CA ASN A 170 -9.82 -23.61 43.44
C ASN A 170 -9.25 -22.50 42.56
N VAL A 171 -8.77 -22.88 41.38
CA VAL A 171 -8.14 -21.99 40.42
C VAL A 171 -9.04 -21.88 39.21
N SER A 172 -9.33 -20.65 38.76
CA SER A 172 -10.13 -20.41 37.55
C SER A 172 -9.55 -19.29 36.71
N ILE A 173 -9.55 -19.46 35.39
CA ILE A 173 -9.14 -18.45 34.43
C ILE A 173 -10.23 -18.27 33.36
N ASN A 174 -10.50 -17.02 32.99
CA ASN A 174 -11.37 -16.66 31.86
C ASN A 174 -10.63 -15.65 31.01
N VAL A 175 -10.42 -15.95 29.74
CA VAL A 175 -9.74 -15.07 28.77
C VAL A 175 -10.69 -14.78 27.63
N MET A 176 -10.92 -13.50 27.37
CA MET A 176 -11.66 -13.04 26.19
C MET A 176 -10.73 -12.17 25.35
N TYR A 177 -10.48 -12.59 24.12
CA TYR A 177 -9.65 -11.88 23.18
C TYR A 177 -10.47 -11.50 21.96
N LYS A 178 -10.42 -10.21 21.61
CA LYS A 178 -11.07 -9.65 20.43
C LYS A 178 -10.06 -8.83 19.65
N SER A 179 -9.89 -9.17 18.39
CA SER A 179 -9.06 -8.43 17.44
C SER A 179 -9.88 -8.17 16.20
N ALA A 180 -10.07 -6.90 15.85
CA ALA A 180 -10.74 -6.50 14.63
C ALA A 180 -9.71 -5.74 13.77
N LEU A 181 -9.47 -6.23 12.56
CA LEU A 181 -8.70 -5.51 11.56
C LEU A 181 -9.68 -4.85 10.59
N ASP A 182 -9.66 -3.52 10.57
CA ASP A 182 -10.35 -2.70 9.57
C ASP A 182 -9.27 -1.93 8.82
N LYS A 183 -8.79 -2.49 7.71
CA LYS A 183 -7.90 -1.75 6.81
C LYS A 183 -8.74 -0.72 6.09
N SER A 184 -8.71 0.50 6.59
CA SER A 184 -9.10 1.70 5.85
C SER A 184 -7.84 2.35 5.30
N ASP A 185 -7.83 2.58 3.99
CA ASP A 185 -6.74 3.07 3.16
C ASP A 185 -5.77 4.05 3.82
N SER A 186 -4.60 3.55 4.26
CA SER A 186 -3.47 4.39 4.64
C SER A 186 -2.16 4.02 3.96
N ASP A 187 -2.19 3.20 2.90
CA ASP A 187 -1.01 2.95 2.08
C ASP A 187 -0.90 4.01 0.96
N GLU A 188 0.29 4.58 0.82
CA GLU A 188 0.56 5.71 -0.07
C GLU A 188 0.30 5.40 -1.56
N ASP A 189 0.28 4.11 -1.92
CA ASP A 189 0.02 3.52 -3.24
C ASP A 189 -1.34 2.78 -3.36
N SER A 190 -2.30 3.09 -2.48
CA SER A 190 -3.66 2.51 -2.53
C SER A 190 -4.27 2.56 -3.95
N ILE A 191 -4.95 1.47 -4.31
CA ILE A 191 -5.72 1.31 -5.55
C ILE A 191 -6.66 2.50 -5.77
N GLU A 192 -7.21 3.08 -4.70
CA GLU A 192 -8.08 4.25 -4.77
C GLU A 192 -7.38 5.49 -5.35
N LYS A 193 -6.12 5.74 -4.95
CA LYS A 193 -5.34 6.86 -5.49
C LYS A 193 -4.96 6.63 -6.96
N ARG A 194 -4.67 5.39 -7.36
CA ARG A 194 -4.43 5.04 -8.78
C ARG A 194 -5.69 5.28 -9.62
N ILE A 195 -6.86 4.90 -9.12
CA ILE A 195 -8.15 5.18 -9.75
C ILE A 195 -8.41 6.69 -9.83
N ALA A 196 -8.12 7.46 -8.78
CA ALA A 196 -8.26 8.92 -8.81
C ALA A 196 -7.34 9.57 -9.86
N LYS A 197 -6.09 9.11 -9.98
CA LYS A 197 -5.15 9.56 -11.02
C LYS A 197 -5.65 9.21 -12.43
N LEU A 198 -6.16 7.99 -12.61
CA LEU A 198 -6.80 7.57 -13.87
C LEU A 198 -7.99 8.45 -14.23
N GLU A 199 -8.87 8.73 -13.27
CA GLU A 199 -10.04 9.60 -13.46
C GLU A 199 -9.62 11.00 -13.91
N MET A 200 -8.57 11.56 -13.29
CA MET A 200 -8.01 12.85 -13.68
C MET A 200 -7.49 12.82 -15.13
N ARG A 201 -6.71 11.81 -15.49
CA ARG A 201 -6.19 11.66 -16.86
C ARG A 201 -7.31 11.49 -17.89
N VAL A 202 -8.35 10.71 -17.59
CA VAL A 202 -9.51 10.55 -18.48
C VAL A 202 -10.27 11.87 -18.63
N ARG A 203 -10.40 12.64 -17.55
CA ARG A 203 -11.00 13.97 -17.58
C ARG A 203 -10.18 14.96 -18.43
N ASP A 204 -8.87 14.87 -18.37
CA ASP A 204 -7.98 15.67 -19.22
C ASP A 204 -8.17 15.32 -20.70
N LEU A 205 -8.27 14.03 -21.04
CA LEU A 205 -8.58 13.59 -22.41
C LEU A 205 -9.93 14.16 -22.90
N MET A 206 -10.96 14.17 -22.05
CA MET A 206 -12.27 14.76 -22.37
C MET A 206 -12.21 16.29 -22.59
N ASN A 207 -11.24 16.98 -21.98
CA ASN A 207 -11.09 18.42 -22.12
C ASN A 207 -10.42 18.84 -23.44
N THR A 208 -9.93 17.90 -24.24
CA THR A 208 -9.28 18.17 -25.53
C THR A 208 -10.25 18.77 -26.54
N ASP A 209 -9.76 19.68 -27.40
CA ASP A 209 -10.57 20.38 -28.40
C ASP A 209 -11.28 19.44 -29.39
N LEU A 210 -10.61 18.35 -29.79
CA LEU A 210 -11.23 17.32 -30.62
C LEU A 210 -12.45 16.71 -29.93
N TYR A 211 -12.30 16.32 -28.66
CA TYR A 211 -13.36 15.68 -27.89
C TYR A 211 -14.56 16.62 -27.76
N LYS A 212 -14.32 17.88 -27.39
CA LYS A 212 -15.38 18.91 -27.30
C LYS A 212 -16.07 19.17 -28.63
N THR A 213 -15.34 19.16 -29.74
CA THR A 213 -15.89 19.40 -31.08
C THR A 213 -16.82 18.26 -31.49
N ILE A 214 -16.44 17.01 -31.22
CA ILE A 214 -17.25 15.82 -31.48
C ILE A 214 -18.45 15.75 -30.53
N ASP A 215 -18.28 16.13 -29.27
CA ASP A 215 -19.34 16.14 -28.26
C ASP A 215 -20.47 17.13 -28.62
N LYS A 216 -20.09 18.33 -29.11
CA LYS A 216 -21.04 19.34 -29.62
C LYS A 216 -21.87 18.82 -30.81
N LEU A 217 -21.31 17.95 -31.64
CA LEU A 217 -21.99 17.34 -32.78
C LEU A 217 -23.02 16.28 -32.38
N ARG A 218 -23.13 15.92 -31.08
CA ARG A 218 -24.09 14.93 -30.53
C ARG A 218 -24.14 13.63 -31.34
N ILE A 219 -22.97 13.10 -31.70
CA ILE A 219 -22.86 11.93 -32.58
C ILE A 219 -23.22 10.65 -31.82
N SER A 220 -23.83 9.69 -32.53
CA SER A 220 -24.13 8.36 -31.98
C SER A 220 -22.86 7.59 -31.63
N LEU A 221 -22.91 6.90 -30.49
CA LEU A 221 -21.83 6.03 -30.01
C LEU A 221 -21.60 4.87 -30.97
N ILE A 222 -20.32 4.50 -31.14
CA ILE A 222 -19.98 3.32 -31.93
C ILE A 222 -20.33 2.06 -31.15
N MET A 223 -21.08 1.18 -31.81
CA MET A 223 -21.46 -0.13 -31.29
C MET A 223 -20.42 -1.17 -31.69
N SER A 224 -20.21 -2.17 -30.83
CA SER A 224 -19.43 -3.35 -31.18
C SER A 224 -20.12 -4.15 -32.31
N PRO A 225 -19.36 -4.82 -33.19
CA PRO A 225 -17.90 -4.86 -33.28
C PRO A 225 -17.29 -3.67 -34.03
N ILE A 226 -16.08 -3.25 -33.64
CA ILE A 226 -15.34 -2.17 -34.29
C ILE A 226 -14.94 -2.60 -35.71
N LYS A 227 -15.31 -1.80 -36.71
CA LYS A 227 -14.85 -1.95 -38.08
C LYS A 227 -13.33 -1.77 -38.17
N LYS A 228 -12.63 -2.80 -38.66
CA LYS A 228 -11.18 -2.79 -38.87
C LYS A 228 -10.83 -1.97 -40.13
N THR A 229 -10.75 -0.64 -39.99
CA THR A 229 -10.28 0.22 -41.08
C THR A 229 -8.76 0.12 -41.26
N ASN A 230 -8.24 0.48 -42.43
CA ASN A 230 -6.78 0.48 -42.68
C ASN A 230 -6.00 1.34 -41.67
N LEU A 231 -6.63 2.40 -41.19
CA LEU A 231 -6.07 3.32 -40.21
C LEU A 231 -5.95 2.66 -38.84
N ILE A 232 -6.98 1.90 -38.43
CA ILE A 232 -6.98 1.11 -37.18
C ILE A 232 -5.98 -0.06 -37.26
N LEU A 233 -5.87 -0.70 -38.43
CA LEU A 233 -4.98 -1.85 -38.61
C LEU A 233 -3.50 -1.46 -38.67
N LYS A 234 -3.14 -0.33 -39.28
CA LYS A 234 -1.74 0.07 -39.49
C LYS A 234 -1.17 0.92 -38.36
N ASN A 235 -2.00 1.65 -37.62
CA ASN A 235 -1.53 2.55 -36.57
C ASN A 235 -1.51 1.86 -35.20
N THR A 236 -0.33 1.76 -34.60
CA THR A 236 -0.11 1.17 -33.27
C THR A 236 -1.00 1.79 -32.19
N ASN A 237 -1.23 3.11 -32.22
CA ASN A 237 -2.06 3.78 -31.22
C ASN A 237 -3.51 3.27 -31.23
N PHE A 238 -4.07 3.08 -32.44
CA PHE A 238 -5.44 2.57 -32.59
C PHE A 238 -5.54 1.09 -32.25
N GLN A 239 -4.49 0.30 -32.46
CA GLN A 239 -4.46 -1.11 -32.04
C GLN A 239 -4.56 -1.24 -30.51
N PHE A 240 -3.86 -0.41 -29.74
CA PHE A 240 -3.98 -0.40 -28.28
C PHE A 240 -5.35 0.07 -27.81
N ALA A 241 -5.95 1.06 -28.48
CA ALA A 241 -7.31 1.49 -28.21
C ALA A 241 -8.36 0.37 -28.45
N VAL A 242 -8.20 -0.42 -29.52
CA VAL A 242 -9.06 -1.58 -29.81
C VAL A 242 -8.89 -2.69 -28.75
N LYS A 243 -7.66 -2.96 -28.31
CA LYS A 243 -7.39 -3.92 -27.22
C LYS A 243 -8.13 -3.52 -25.94
N LEU A 244 -8.03 -2.24 -25.56
CA LEU A 244 -8.75 -1.72 -24.39
C LEU A 244 -10.27 -1.87 -24.57
N TRP A 245 -10.79 -1.49 -25.73
CA TRP A 245 -12.22 -1.60 -26.00
C TRP A 245 -12.74 -3.03 -25.82
N ASN A 246 -12.06 -4.01 -26.41
CA ASN A 246 -12.46 -5.41 -26.30
C ASN A 246 -12.42 -5.88 -24.84
N PHE A 247 -11.34 -5.53 -24.12
CA PHE A 247 -11.20 -5.85 -22.70
C PHE A 247 -12.34 -5.26 -21.85
N LEU A 248 -12.76 -4.01 -22.13
CA LEU A 248 -13.86 -3.37 -21.39
C LEU A 248 -15.21 -4.01 -21.69
N GLN A 249 -15.42 -4.55 -22.90
CA GLN A 249 -16.65 -5.25 -23.25
C GLN A 249 -16.70 -6.66 -22.65
N GLU A 250 -15.59 -7.39 -22.71
CA GLU A 250 -15.48 -8.75 -22.13
C GLU A 250 -15.60 -8.72 -20.60
N ASN A 251 -15.06 -7.70 -19.94
CA ASN A 251 -15.08 -7.55 -18.48
C ASN A 251 -16.14 -6.56 -17.97
N ALA A 252 -17.16 -6.27 -18.78
CA ALA A 252 -18.29 -5.43 -18.38
C ALA A 252 -19.13 -6.09 -17.26
N GLU A 253 -19.19 -7.43 -17.27
CA GLU A 253 -19.97 -8.25 -16.34
C GLU A 253 -19.20 -8.76 -15.13
N ASP A 254 -17.94 -8.33 -14.91
CA ASP A 254 -17.08 -8.87 -13.86
C ASP A 254 -17.78 -8.99 -12.49
N GLU A 255 -18.03 -10.25 -12.13
CA GLU A 255 -18.41 -10.73 -10.82
C GLU A 255 -17.23 -10.47 -9.90
N THR A 256 -17.29 -9.39 -9.12
CA THR A 256 -16.41 -9.24 -7.96
C THR A 256 -16.63 -10.45 -7.06
N LYS A 257 -15.64 -11.35 -7.01
CA LYS A 257 -15.67 -12.52 -6.14
C LYS A 257 -15.39 -12.06 -4.72
N ILE A 258 -16.45 -12.01 -3.92
CA ILE A 258 -16.36 -11.82 -2.48
C ILE A 258 -15.99 -13.19 -1.89
N ASP A 259 -14.76 -13.32 -1.39
CA ASP A 259 -14.34 -14.48 -0.60
C ASP A 259 -14.61 -14.16 0.88
N SER A 260 -15.80 -14.53 1.33
CA SER A 260 -16.24 -14.38 2.71
C SER A 260 -16.27 -15.74 3.39
N GLY A 261 -15.63 -15.85 4.56
CA GLY A 261 -15.61 -17.06 5.36
C GLY A 261 -15.87 -16.77 6.83
N ASN A 262 -16.60 -17.67 7.48
CA ASN A 262 -16.72 -17.74 8.93
C ASN A 262 -16.14 -19.07 9.38
N ASN A 263 -14.91 -19.01 9.91
CA ASN A 263 -14.21 -20.17 10.44
C ASN A 263 -14.45 -20.24 11.95
N VAL A 264 -15.37 -21.12 12.35
CA VAL A 264 -15.56 -21.48 13.76
C VAL A 264 -14.60 -22.62 14.08
N LEU A 265 -13.47 -22.30 14.69
CA LEU A 265 -12.38 -23.20 15.08
C LEU A 265 -12.56 -23.66 16.54
N ASN A 266 -13.72 -24.23 16.87
CA ASN A 266 -14.03 -24.63 18.25
C ASN A 266 -13.16 -25.77 18.80
N ASN A 267 -12.35 -26.44 17.95
CA ASN A 267 -11.59 -27.64 18.32
C ASN A 267 -10.14 -27.64 17.82
N ASP A 268 -9.49 -26.46 17.73
CA ASP A 268 -8.06 -26.43 17.46
C ASP A 268 -7.29 -26.95 18.69
N GLU A 269 -6.98 -28.25 18.69
CA GLU A 269 -6.30 -28.92 19.81
C GLU A 269 -4.90 -28.34 20.08
N GLU A 270 -4.22 -27.81 19.07
CA GLU A 270 -2.88 -27.24 19.24
C GLU A 270 -2.97 -25.87 19.94
N LEU A 271 -3.86 -24.99 19.49
CA LEU A 271 -4.09 -23.70 20.15
C LEU A 271 -4.64 -23.88 21.56
N LYS A 272 -5.53 -24.86 21.77
CA LYS A 272 -6.03 -25.21 23.10
C LYS A 272 -4.90 -25.64 24.03
N LYS A 273 -3.98 -26.50 23.57
CA LYS A 273 -2.80 -26.93 24.36
C LYS A 273 -1.92 -25.75 24.77
N LEU A 274 -1.70 -24.79 23.86
CA LEU A 274 -0.92 -23.58 24.19
C LEU A 274 -1.61 -22.69 25.23
N MET A 275 -2.93 -22.56 25.15
CA MET A 275 -3.72 -21.83 26.15
C MET A 275 -3.75 -22.56 27.50
N ASP A 276 -3.82 -23.88 27.48
CA ASP A 276 -3.71 -24.75 28.66
C ASP A 276 -2.33 -24.58 29.34
N GLU A 277 -1.24 -24.64 28.59
CA GLU A 277 0.10 -24.35 29.12
C GLU A 277 0.17 -22.95 29.74
N THR A 278 -0.44 -21.95 29.08
CA THR A 278 -0.52 -20.58 29.59
C THR A 278 -1.32 -20.50 30.90
N PHE A 279 -2.41 -21.27 31.05
CA PHE A 279 -3.17 -21.35 32.29
C PHE A 279 -2.31 -21.87 33.44
N MET A 280 -1.55 -22.94 33.20
CA MET A 280 -0.63 -23.50 34.18
C MET A 280 0.50 -22.53 34.55
N LEU A 281 1.06 -21.83 33.56
CA LEU A 281 2.07 -20.79 33.80
C LEU A 281 1.51 -19.69 34.69
N ASN A 282 0.31 -19.19 34.42
CA ASN A 282 -0.34 -18.18 35.25
C ASN A 282 -0.53 -18.67 36.69
N TYR A 283 -0.93 -19.92 36.89
CA TYR A 283 -1.03 -20.52 38.22
C TYR A 283 0.33 -20.55 38.95
N LEU A 284 1.40 -20.97 38.27
CA LEU A 284 2.74 -21.02 38.85
C LEU A 284 3.28 -19.63 39.18
N VAL A 285 3.00 -18.62 38.35
CA VAL A 285 3.38 -17.24 38.60
C VAL A 285 2.68 -16.71 39.86
N VAL A 286 1.36 -16.91 40.00
CA VAL A 286 0.63 -16.47 41.20
C VAL A 286 1.16 -17.16 42.45
N ASN A 287 1.43 -18.46 42.37
CA ASN A 287 1.99 -19.22 43.50
C ASN A 287 3.46 -18.95 43.81
N SER A 288 4.19 -18.30 42.90
CA SER A 288 5.56 -17.86 43.18
C SER A 288 5.62 -16.73 44.21
N ILE A 289 4.51 -16.02 44.42
CA ILE A 289 4.37 -14.97 45.43
C ILE A 289 4.42 -15.54 46.84
N GLU A 290 3.94 -16.77 47.04
CA GLU A 290 3.86 -17.41 48.36
C GLU A 290 5.19 -18.00 48.85
N LYS A 291 6.23 -18.03 48.00
CA LYS A 291 7.57 -18.52 48.38
C LYS A 291 8.45 -17.36 48.87
N ASP A 292 8.48 -17.17 50.19
CA ASP A 292 9.49 -16.40 50.91
C ASP A 292 10.87 -17.06 50.79
N ASP A 293 11.52 -16.94 49.63
CA ASP A 293 12.95 -17.23 49.48
C ASP A 293 13.75 -15.93 49.61
N ASP A 294 14.75 -15.92 50.51
CA ASP A 294 15.69 -14.82 50.79
C ASP A 294 16.27 -14.22 49.48
N GLU A 295 16.28 -12.89 49.36
CA GLU A 295 16.67 -12.17 48.13
C GLU A 295 18.08 -12.53 47.62
N GLU A 296 19.01 -12.86 48.52
CA GLU A 296 20.38 -13.26 48.18
C GLU A 296 20.44 -14.63 47.49
N GLU A 297 19.56 -15.56 47.86
CA GLU A 297 19.51 -16.90 47.29
C GLU A 297 18.84 -16.88 45.91
N LYS A 298 17.83 -16.02 45.72
CA LYS A 298 17.26 -15.71 44.40
C LYS A 298 18.31 -15.16 43.44
N GLN A 299 19.11 -14.17 43.87
CA GLN A 299 20.15 -13.60 43.02
C GLN A 299 21.22 -14.63 42.63
N LYS A 300 21.68 -15.46 43.59
CA LYS A 300 22.66 -16.53 43.31
C LYS A 300 22.10 -17.60 42.37
N LYS A 301 20.82 -17.99 42.52
CA LYS A 301 20.15 -18.92 41.60
C LYS A 301 20.01 -18.32 40.19
N ILE A 302 19.52 -17.09 40.09
CA ILE A 302 19.37 -16.38 38.80
C ILE A 302 20.73 -16.22 38.10
N SER A 303 21.79 -15.83 38.82
CA SER A 303 23.13 -15.74 38.23
C SER A 303 23.65 -17.09 37.74
N LYS A 304 23.41 -18.17 38.49
CA LYS A 304 23.84 -19.51 38.09
C LYS A 304 23.09 -20.01 36.86
N VAL A 305 21.80 -19.71 36.76
CA VAL A 305 20.97 -20.05 35.60
C VAL A 305 21.36 -19.24 34.37
N LEU A 306 21.60 -17.93 34.53
CA LEU A 306 22.12 -17.07 33.45
C LEU A 306 23.46 -17.57 32.91
N ILE A 307 24.39 -17.95 33.79
CA ILE A 307 25.69 -18.50 33.39
C ILE A 307 25.51 -19.80 32.60
N ASN A 308 24.64 -20.71 33.07
CA ASN A 308 24.39 -21.98 32.39
C ASN A 308 23.71 -21.79 31.01
N ASN A 309 22.76 -20.86 30.89
CA ASN A 309 22.10 -20.55 29.62
C ASN A 309 23.07 -19.91 28.62
N LEU A 310 23.95 -19.02 29.08
CA LEU A 310 25.01 -18.44 28.24
C LEU A 310 25.99 -19.51 27.76
N ILE A 311 26.37 -20.47 28.63
CA ILE A 311 27.22 -21.60 28.25
C ILE A 311 26.52 -22.50 27.23
N GLN A 312 25.23 -22.83 27.41
CA GLN A 312 24.47 -23.62 26.45
C GLN A 312 24.37 -22.92 25.08
N LYS A 313 24.03 -21.63 25.06
CA LYS A 313 23.98 -20.85 23.80
C LYS A 313 25.34 -20.75 23.12
N LEU A 314 26.41 -20.57 23.89
CA LEU A 314 27.77 -20.55 23.35
C LEU A 314 28.13 -21.90 22.72
N VAL A 315 27.82 -23.02 23.39
CA VAL A 315 28.10 -24.38 22.88
C VAL A 315 27.28 -24.69 21.63
N LEU A 316 25.99 -24.31 21.59
CA LEU A 316 25.12 -24.49 20.42
C LEU A 316 25.54 -23.58 19.24
N SER A 317 26.07 -22.39 19.51
CA SER A 317 26.53 -21.46 18.48
C SER A 317 27.94 -21.75 17.98
N SER A 318 28.68 -22.64 18.66
CA SER A 318 30.08 -22.97 18.38
C SER A 318 30.27 -24.42 17.92
N GLU A 319 29.37 -24.95 17.10
CA GLU A 319 29.41 -26.35 16.60
C GLU A 319 30.75 -26.76 15.96
N ASN A 320 31.53 -25.79 15.46
CA ASN A 320 32.79 -26.01 14.76
C ASN A 320 34.06 -25.71 15.57
N MET A 321 33.96 -25.32 16.85
CA MET A 321 35.13 -25.05 17.72
C MET A 321 35.38 -26.18 18.70
N SER A 322 36.66 -26.54 18.90
CA SER A 322 37.00 -27.55 19.91
C SER A 322 36.87 -27.00 21.34
N LYS A 323 36.64 -27.89 22.32
CA LYS A 323 36.53 -27.54 23.74
C LYS A 323 37.74 -26.74 24.28
N LYS A 324 38.94 -26.92 23.70
CA LYS A 324 40.15 -26.19 24.09
C LYS A 324 40.15 -24.75 23.58
N GLU A 325 39.70 -24.53 22.35
CA GLU A 325 39.63 -23.20 21.73
C GLU A 325 38.54 -22.35 22.37
N LEU A 326 37.38 -22.94 22.67
CA LEU A 326 36.30 -22.26 23.40
C LEU A 326 36.75 -21.78 24.78
N ASN A 327 37.46 -22.64 25.53
CA ASN A 327 37.97 -22.30 26.85
C ASN A 327 39.05 -21.21 26.80
N GLN A 328 39.88 -21.18 25.75
CA GLN A 328 40.85 -20.10 25.55
C GLN A 328 40.15 -18.77 25.24
N ALA A 329 39.18 -18.77 24.33
CA ALA A 329 38.42 -17.57 23.97
C ALA A 329 37.66 -16.97 25.17
N ILE A 330 37.02 -17.81 25.98
CA ILE A 330 36.33 -17.38 27.21
C ILE A 330 37.35 -16.84 28.23
N SER A 331 38.51 -17.47 28.37
CA SER A 331 39.56 -17.02 29.31
C SER A 331 40.19 -15.69 28.88
N GLU A 332 40.34 -15.44 27.59
CA GLU A 332 40.86 -14.18 27.04
C GLU A 332 39.84 -13.04 27.20
N GLN A 333 38.57 -13.30 26.87
CA GLN A 333 37.46 -12.37 27.12
C GLN A 333 37.34 -12.03 28.61
N TYR A 334 37.42 -13.03 29.49
CA TYR A 334 37.38 -12.81 30.93
C TYR A 334 38.54 -11.93 31.42
N LYS A 335 39.76 -12.14 30.90
CA LYS A 335 40.91 -11.29 31.22
C LYS A 335 40.74 -9.86 30.71
N MET A 336 40.22 -9.67 29.49
CA MET A 336 39.96 -8.32 28.96
C MET A 336 38.94 -7.56 29.80
N ILE A 337 37.81 -8.18 30.11
CA ILE A 337 36.73 -7.55 30.89
C ILE A 337 37.20 -7.23 32.31
N LYS A 338 37.91 -8.17 32.96
CA LYS A 338 38.47 -7.93 34.31
C LYS A 338 39.51 -6.81 34.33
N ASN A 339 40.29 -6.66 33.26
CA ASN A 339 41.25 -5.57 33.14
C ASN A 339 40.58 -4.22 32.85
N GLN A 340 39.44 -4.20 32.13
CA GLN A 340 38.61 -3.01 31.95
C GLN A 340 37.96 -2.56 33.25
N THR A 341 37.35 -3.48 34.02
CA THR A 341 36.72 -3.11 35.30
C THR A 341 37.76 -2.59 36.31
N LEU A 342 38.97 -3.17 36.34
CA LEU A 342 40.08 -2.65 37.14
C LEU A 342 40.60 -1.28 36.66
N ALA A 343 40.44 -0.95 35.39
CA ALA A 343 40.78 0.38 34.85
C ALA A 343 39.71 1.41 35.26
N ASP A 344 38.44 1.06 35.15
CA ASP A 344 37.31 1.91 35.56
C ASP A 344 37.33 2.18 37.07
N GLU A 345 37.62 1.17 37.91
CA GLU A 345 37.80 1.36 39.35
C GLU A 345 38.97 2.29 39.67
N LYS A 346 40.06 2.24 38.89
CA LYS A 346 41.18 3.18 39.04
C LYS A 346 40.82 4.59 38.63
N GLU A 347 40.01 4.78 37.59
CA GLU A 347 39.50 6.10 37.19
C GLU A 347 38.55 6.67 38.24
N ILE A 348 37.63 5.86 38.75
CA ILE A 348 36.73 6.23 39.85
C ILE A 348 37.54 6.61 41.09
N ALA A 349 38.56 5.81 41.47
CA ALA A 349 39.46 6.14 42.58
C ALA A 349 40.25 7.44 42.36
N LYS A 350 40.58 7.77 41.10
CA LYS A 350 41.27 9.02 40.73
C LYS A 350 40.35 10.22 40.88
N ILE A 351 39.08 10.10 40.47
CA ILE A 351 38.04 11.12 40.65
C ILE A 351 37.82 11.37 42.16
N PHE A 352 37.69 10.31 42.96
CA PHE A 352 37.55 10.46 44.41
C PHE A 352 38.79 11.09 45.05
N LYS A 353 40.01 10.74 44.62
CA LYS A 353 41.24 11.41 45.09
C LYS A 353 41.29 12.88 44.70
N MET A 354 40.83 13.25 43.51
CA MET A 354 40.77 14.66 43.09
C MET A 354 39.75 15.44 43.94
N ALA A 355 38.57 14.87 44.19
CA ALA A 355 37.56 15.49 45.05
C ALA A 355 38.05 15.66 46.51
N ILE A 356 38.74 14.65 47.06
CA ILE A 356 39.36 14.74 48.39
C ILE A 356 40.47 15.81 48.43
N ASN A 357 41.26 15.93 47.35
CA ASN A 357 42.30 16.96 47.25
C ASN A 357 41.71 18.38 47.11
N GLU A 358 40.60 18.56 46.41
CA GLU A 358 39.90 19.85 46.36
C GLU A 358 39.29 20.21 47.71
N TYR A 359 38.67 19.25 48.39
CA TYR A 359 38.13 19.44 49.73
C TYR A 359 39.21 19.78 50.77
N THR A 360 40.37 19.13 50.71
CA THR A 360 41.49 19.47 51.59
C THR A 360 42.10 20.83 51.27
N LYS A 361 42.19 21.22 49.99
CA LYS A 361 42.61 22.58 49.59
C LYS A 361 41.62 23.66 50.07
N SER A 362 40.32 23.41 49.99
CA SER A 362 39.31 24.35 50.48
C SER A 362 39.39 24.53 52.00
N ILE A 363 39.63 23.46 52.75
CA ILE A 363 39.89 23.52 54.21
C ILE A 363 41.15 24.34 54.53
N VAL A 364 42.24 24.14 53.77
CA VAL A 364 43.49 24.92 53.98
C VAL A 364 43.26 26.41 53.67
N ASN A 365 42.53 26.74 52.61
CA ASN A 365 42.18 28.11 52.27
C ASN A 365 41.25 28.77 53.31
N LEU A 366 40.32 28.02 53.90
CA LEU A 366 39.48 28.48 55.02
C LEU A 366 40.32 28.77 56.27
N LYS A 367 41.32 27.93 56.58
CA LYS A 367 42.27 28.18 57.69
C LYS A 367 43.16 29.41 57.45
N LEU A 368 43.56 29.68 56.20
CA LEU A 368 44.33 30.88 55.84
C LEU A 368 43.50 32.16 55.95
N ARG A 369 42.23 32.14 55.51
CA ARG A 369 41.29 33.25 55.70
C ARG A 369 41.01 33.54 57.18
N GLY A 370 40.90 32.49 58.00
CA GLY A 370 40.74 32.63 59.46
C GLY A 370 41.97 33.22 60.18
N LYS A 371 43.19 33.00 59.65
CA LYS A 371 44.41 33.65 60.16
C LYS A 371 44.50 35.13 59.75
N ASN A 372 44.18 35.46 58.51
CA ASN A 372 44.22 36.85 58.01
C ASN A 372 43.15 37.75 58.66
N ALA A 373 42.03 37.17 59.12
CA ALA A 373 41.02 37.89 59.89
C ALA A 373 41.45 38.20 61.34
N LYS A 374 42.48 37.51 61.88
CA LYS A 374 43.03 37.78 63.21
C LYS A 374 44.19 38.79 63.21
N THR A 375 44.80 39.08 62.06
CA THR A 375 45.87 40.08 61.93
C THR A 375 45.39 41.49 61.56
N ASN A 376 44.11 41.66 61.23
CA ASN A 376 43.47 42.96 60.95
C ASN A 376 42.58 43.45 62.11
N LYS A 377 42.90 43.07 63.36
CA LYS A 377 42.22 43.54 64.57
C LYS A 377 43.20 44.14 65.55
#